data_AF-A0A927SJ41-F1
#
_entry.id   AF-A0A927SJ41-F1
#
_cell.length_a   1.000
_cell.length_b   1.000
_cell.length_c   1.000
_cell.angle_alpha   90.00
_cell.angle_beta   90.00
_cell.angle_gamma   90.00
#
_symmetry.space_group_name_H-M   'P 1'
#
loop_
_entity.id
_entity.type
_entity.pdbx_description
1 polymer ?
#
loop_
_entity_poly.entity_id
_entity_poly.type
_entity_poly.pdbx_seq_one_letter_code
_entity_poly.pdbx_strand_id
1 'polypeptide(L)'
;MKKLLMMLLAVMMLLNAGLALAEQPDETDMRRARQAVEKLGYPISDEAFAMALEQHRMMQAWYAQSGIIAATDQGDLVYQLLLCQGIGKYDYDTLTWTPTSDRIYVFDAEFFNIVGMYTEFLQGVQAILPEAQITNVREDLSGMNAYLEGKRKVYFDFNGHSYVTTLKSEGDWLNGEIIDFLNQTLKVEGFDKQLHIVSDGWDQMVFLICGTQEDAAALRRLMGVEEPQEAGNPLLDWLGNLLGL
;
A
#
# COMPACT_ATOMS: atom_id res chain seq x y z
N MET A 1 35.55 36.79 35.68
CA MET A 1 35.85 35.85 34.59
C MET A 1 35.13 34.51 34.71
N LYS A 2 35.21 33.77 35.83
CA LYS A 2 34.54 32.45 35.97
C LYS A 2 33.01 32.44 35.77
N LYS A 3 32.28 33.46 36.24
CA LYS A 3 30.82 33.55 36.08
C LYS A 3 30.38 33.80 34.63
N LEU A 4 31.15 34.59 33.87
CA LEU A 4 30.87 34.88 32.46
C LEU A 4 31.08 33.64 31.58
N LEU A 5 32.12 32.85 31.89
CA LEU A 5 32.43 31.60 31.20
C LEU A 5 31.36 30.51 31.46
N MET A 6 30.85 30.41 32.69
CA MET A 6 29.74 29.49 33.02
C MET A 6 28.42 29.90 32.33
N MET A 7 28.14 31.20 32.19
CA MET A 7 26.96 31.68 31.47
C MET A 7 27.06 31.39 29.97
N LEU A 8 28.24 31.55 29.37
CA LEU A 8 28.50 31.19 27.97
C LEU A 8 28.38 29.69 27.72
N LEU A 9 28.84 28.85 28.65
CA LEU A 9 28.68 27.40 28.57
C LEU A 9 27.20 26.98 28.68
N ALA A 10 26.43 27.60 29.57
CA ALA A 10 25.00 27.33 29.73
C ALA A 10 24.19 27.77 28.49
N VAL A 11 24.53 28.93 27.91
CA VAL A 11 23.92 29.41 26.66
C VAL A 11 24.30 28.53 25.47
N MET A 12 25.54 28.03 25.39
CA MET A 12 25.94 27.05 24.36
C MET A 12 25.24 25.70 24.53
N MET A 13 25.04 25.22 25.76
CA MET A 13 24.27 23.99 26.01
C MET A 13 22.78 24.17 25.69
N LEU A 14 22.20 25.34 25.97
CA LEU A 14 20.81 25.67 25.60
C LEU A 14 20.64 25.86 24.08
N LEU A 15 21.65 26.39 23.38
CA LEU A 15 21.67 26.50 21.91
C LEU A 15 21.86 25.13 21.24
N ASN A 16 22.71 24.26 21.78
CA ASN A 16 22.85 22.88 21.30
C ASN A 16 21.62 22.01 21.62
N ALA A 17 20.96 22.22 22.77
CA ALA A 17 19.69 21.57 23.07
C ALA A 17 18.58 22.08 22.15
N GLY A 18 18.54 23.38 21.81
CA GLY A 18 17.57 23.96 20.89
C GLY A 18 17.71 23.45 19.45
N LEU A 19 18.92 23.14 18.99
CA LEU A 19 19.17 22.50 17.68
C LEU A 19 18.88 20.99 17.67
N ALA A 20 18.91 20.33 18.83
CA ALA A 20 18.52 18.92 18.98
C ALA A 20 17.02 18.72 19.32
N LEU A 21 16.29 19.81 19.62
CA LEU A 21 14.86 19.81 19.96
C LEU A 21 13.97 20.49 18.90
N ALA A 22 14.55 21.11 17.88
CA ALA A 22 13.79 21.57 16.73
C ALA A 22 13.53 20.35 15.83
N GLU A 23 12.27 19.91 15.75
CA GLU A 23 11.86 18.94 14.72
C GLU A 23 12.31 19.45 13.36
N GLN A 24 12.88 18.56 12.55
CA GLN A 24 13.24 18.90 11.18
C GLN A 24 11.93 19.17 10.39
N PRO A 25 11.94 20.12 9.43
CA PRO A 25 10.73 20.50 8.70
C PRO A 25 10.00 19.31 8.04
N ASP A 26 10.76 18.31 7.57
CA ASP A 26 10.25 17.08 6.96
C ASP A 26 9.42 16.23 7.94
N GLU A 27 9.85 16.10 9.20
CA GLU A 27 9.14 15.36 10.23
C GLU A 27 7.84 16.07 10.62
N THR A 28 7.85 17.40 10.74
CA THR A 28 6.62 18.18 10.99
C THR A 28 5.62 18.00 9.84
N ASP A 29 6.07 17.98 8.59
CA ASP A 29 5.22 17.76 7.41
C ASP A 29 4.65 16.34 7.39
N MET A 30 5.50 15.34 7.67
CA MET A 30 5.09 13.94 7.79
C MET A 30 4.06 13.73 8.91
N ARG A 31 4.20 14.41 10.06
CA ARG A 31 3.20 14.37 11.13
C ARG A 31 1.85 14.98 10.70
N ARG A 32 1.88 16.08 9.94
CA ARG A 32 0.65 16.68 9.39
C ARG A 32 -0.03 15.73 8.39
N ALA A 33 0.75 15.06 7.54
CA ALA A 33 0.25 14.02 6.65
C ALA A 33 -0.38 12.85 7.43
N ARG A 34 0.32 12.31 8.44
CA ARG A 34 -0.21 11.26 9.33
C ARG A 34 -1.53 11.66 9.97
N GLN A 35 -1.62 12.85 10.55
CA GLN A 35 -2.87 13.35 11.14
C GLN A 35 -4.02 13.45 10.13
N ALA A 36 -3.74 13.77 8.87
CA ALA A 36 -4.75 13.81 7.83
C ALA A 36 -5.27 12.41 7.47
N VAL A 37 -4.37 11.43 7.37
CA VAL A 37 -4.71 10.02 7.11
C VAL A 37 -5.51 9.41 8.27
N GLU A 38 -5.08 9.67 9.51
CA GLU A 38 -5.76 9.17 10.71
C GLU A 38 -7.17 9.74 10.87
N LYS A 39 -7.41 10.99 10.44
CA LYS A 39 -8.76 11.59 10.42
C LYS A 39 -9.71 10.89 9.46
N LEU A 40 -9.20 10.21 8.43
CA LEU A 40 -9.99 9.39 7.51
C LEU A 40 -10.22 7.96 8.05
N GLY A 41 -9.75 7.64 9.26
CA GLY A 41 -9.92 6.30 9.86
C GLY A 41 -8.83 5.29 9.50
N TYR A 42 -7.70 5.75 8.95
CA TYR A 42 -6.55 4.92 8.64
C TYR A 42 -5.41 5.19 9.65
N PRO A 43 -5.34 4.46 10.77
CA PRO A 43 -4.29 4.67 11.76
C PRO A 43 -2.92 4.33 11.18
N ILE A 44 -1.93 5.19 11.43
CA ILE A 44 -0.53 4.91 11.11
C ILE A 44 0.20 4.52 12.39
N SER A 45 0.81 3.34 12.40
CA SER A 45 1.64 2.88 13.51
C SER A 45 2.92 3.70 13.62
N ASP A 46 3.50 3.76 14.81
CA ASP A 46 4.78 4.46 15.01
C ASP A 46 5.93 3.81 14.23
N GLU A 47 5.87 2.50 14.02
CA GLU A 47 6.81 1.76 13.17
C GLU A 47 6.68 2.20 11.70
N ALA A 48 5.46 2.21 11.15
CA ALA A 48 5.22 2.67 9.78
C ALA A 48 5.60 4.15 9.59
N PHE A 49 5.31 5.01 10.59
CA PHE A 49 5.72 6.41 10.56
C PHE A 49 7.25 6.56 10.53
N ALA A 50 7.98 5.82 11.37
CA ALA A 50 9.43 5.86 11.40
C ALA A 50 10.04 5.34 10.08
N MET A 51 9.49 4.26 9.52
CA MET A 51 9.89 3.74 8.22
C MET A 51 9.66 4.75 7.10
N ALA A 52 8.48 5.37 7.04
CA ALA A 52 8.15 6.36 6.01
C ALA A 52 9.07 7.58 6.09
N LEU A 53 9.34 8.08 7.31
CA LEU A 53 10.24 9.22 7.51
C LEU A 53 11.68 8.90 7.08
N GLU A 54 12.17 7.69 7.38
CA GLU A 54 13.50 7.27 6.96
C GLU A 54 13.59 7.11 5.44
N GLN A 55 12.61 6.46 4.81
CA GLN A 55 12.55 6.32 3.35
C GLN A 55 12.48 7.68 2.66
N HIS A 56 11.67 8.61 3.17
CA HIS A 56 11.60 9.98 2.68
C HIS A 56 12.98 10.64 2.65
N ARG A 57 13.69 10.60 3.78
CA ARG A 57 15.03 11.20 3.94
C ARG A 57 16.05 10.55 3.02
N MET A 58 16.05 9.23 2.92
CA MET A 58 16.92 8.49 2.01
C MET A 58 16.71 8.91 0.55
N MET A 59 15.45 8.98 0.12
CA MET A 59 15.10 9.37 -1.25
C MET A 59 15.49 10.82 -1.54
N GLN A 60 15.23 11.75 -0.61
CA GLN A 60 15.64 13.15 -0.75
C GLN A 60 17.18 13.29 -0.81
N ALA A 61 17.91 12.53 -0.01
CA ALA A 61 19.37 12.49 -0.08
C ALA A 61 19.87 11.95 -1.43
N TRP A 62 19.23 10.92 -1.98
CA TRP A 62 19.56 10.38 -3.30
C TRP A 62 19.27 11.37 -4.43
N TYR A 63 18.14 12.08 -4.38
CA TYR A 63 17.83 13.14 -5.34
C TYR A 63 18.84 14.26 -5.29
N ALA A 64 19.18 14.74 -4.09
CA ALA A 64 20.19 15.78 -3.91
C ALA A 64 21.57 15.35 -4.46
N GLN A 65 21.99 14.11 -4.20
CA GLN A 65 23.23 13.55 -4.75
C GLN A 65 23.22 13.44 -6.27
N SER A 66 22.03 13.21 -6.85
CA SER A 66 21.82 13.12 -8.30
C SER A 66 21.60 14.50 -8.95
N GLY A 67 21.64 15.60 -8.18
CA GLY A 67 21.37 16.95 -8.68
C GLY A 67 19.90 17.21 -9.02
N ILE A 68 18.99 16.36 -8.55
CA ILE A 68 17.54 16.48 -8.73
C ILE A 68 16.97 17.28 -7.55
N ILE A 69 16.22 18.33 -7.84
CA ILE A 69 15.40 19.02 -6.84
C ILE A 69 13.99 18.44 -6.94
N ALA A 70 13.70 17.47 -6.07
CA ALA A 70 12.36 16.91 -5.96
C ALA A 70 11.56 17.73 -4.95
N ALA A 71 10.52 18.42 -5.41
CA ALA A 71 9.51 18.94 -4.51
C ALA A 71 8.74 17.74 -3.94
N THR A 72 8.38 17.81 -2.66
CA THR A 72 7.47 16.85 -2.03
C THR A 72 6.24 17.60 -1.60
N ASP A 73 5.08 17.11 -2.01
CA ASP A 73 3.79 17.62 -1.55
C ASP A 73 3.16 16.71 -0.49
N GLN A 74 1.96 17.07 -0.06
CA GLN A 74 1.25 16.29 0.96
C GLN A 74 0.88 14.89 0.45
N GLY A 75 0.55 14.75 -0.84
CA GLY A 75 0.17 13.48 -1.45
C GLY A 75 1.32 12.48 -1.40
N ASP A 76 2.54 12.93 -1.73
CA ASP A 76 3.75 12.10 -1.65
C ASP A 76 4.00 11.55 -0.23
N LEU A 77 3.79 12.39 0.79
CA LEU A 77 3.98 11.98 2.20
C LEU A 77 2.89 11.00 2.64
N VAL A 78 1.64 11.23 2.23
CA VAL A 78 0.52 10.34 2.49
C VAL A 78 0.78 8.98 1.84
N TYR A 79 1.24 8.98 0.59
CA TYR A 79 1.61 7.78 -0.16
C TYR A 79 2.63 6.94 0.61
N GLN A 80 3.74 7.55 1.06
CA GLN A 80 4.78 6.84 1.81
C GLN A 80 4.30 6.28 3.15
N LEU A 81 3.46 7.03 3.87
CA LEU A 81 2.86 6.56 5.13
C LEU A 81 1.98 5.34 4.91
N LEU A 82 1.11 5.39 3.91
CA LEU A 82 0.20 4.30 3.58
C LEU A 82 0.94 3.08 3.02
N LEU A 83 1.99 3.28 2.22
CA LEU A 83 2.90 2.24 1.76
C LEU A 83 3.48 1.49 2.96
N CYS A 84 4.17 2.21 3.86
CA CYS A 84 4.81 1.59 5.02
C CYS A 84 3.80 0.94 5.98
N GLN A 85 2.58 1.47 6.05
CA GLN A 85 1.53 0.91 6.89
C GLN A 85 0.92 -0.37 6.32
N GLY A 86 0.75 -0.45 5.00
CA GLY A 86 0.01 -1.53 4.34
C GLY A 86 0.85 -2.62 3.67
N ILE A 87 2.16 -2.40 3.47
CA ILE A 87 3.04 -3.33 2.74
C ILE A 87 3.26 -4.65 3.49
N GLY A 88 2.96 -4.71 4.78
CA GLY A 88 3.17 -5.88 5.62
C GLY A 88 4.65 -6.13 5.92
N LYS A 89 4.95 -7.33 6.45
CA LYS A 89 6.30 -7.82 6.72
C LYS A 89 6.50 -9.14 6.02
N TYR A 90 7.58 -9.24 5.24
CA TYR A 90 7.99 -10.50 4.63
C TYR A 90 9.11 -11.12 5.46
N ASP A 91 8.89 -12.34 5.93
CA ASP A 91 9.94 -13.17 6.53
C ASP A 91 10.61 -13.96 5.40
N TYR A 92 11.85 -13.61 5.06
CA TYR A 92 12.60 -14.26 3.98
C TYR A 92 13.14 -15.65 4.36
N ASP A 93 13.19 -16.00 5.65
CA ASP A 93 13.63 -17.32 6.09
C ASP A 93 12.49 -18.34 5.94
N THR A 94 11.25 -17.93 6.22
CA THR A 94 10.05 -18.78 6.09
C THR A 94 9.28 -18.57 4.80
N LEU A 95 9.62 -17.53 4.03
CA LEU A 95 8.89 -17.05 2.84
C LEU A 95 7.41 -16.78 3.14
N THR A 96 7.15 -16.16 4.30
CA THR A 96 5.78 -15.84 4.72
C THR A 96 5.58 -14.34 4.87
N TRP A 97 4.53 -13.84 4.24
CA TRP A 97 4.06 -12.47 4.41
C TRP A 97 3.08 -12.37 5.60
N THR A 98 3.18 -11.30 6.38
CA THR A 98 2.28 -10.98 7.50
C THR A 98 1.75 -9.55 7.37
N PRO A 99 0.42 -9.34 7.48
CA PRO A 99 -0.15 -7.99 7.40
C PRO A 99 0.24 -7.12 8.60
N THR A 100 0.43 -5.83 8.34
CA THR A 100 0.69 -4.80 9.37
C THR A 100 -0.51 -3.88 9.61
N SER A 101 -1.57 -4.01 8.81
CA SER A 101 -2.79 -3.21 8.90
C SER A 101 -4.03 -4.08 8.67
N ASP A 102 -5.11 -3.70 9.35
CA ASP A 102 -6.47 -4.21 9.13
C ASP A 102 -7.33 -3.23 8.30
N ARG A 103 -6.72 -2.17 7.75
CA ARG A 103 -7.43 -1.09 7.01
C ARG A 103 -6.93 -0.88 5.59
N ILE A 104 -5.65 -1.14 5.34
CA ILE A 104 -5.05 -1.00 4.02
C ILE A 104 -4.10 -2.15 3.74
N TYR A 105 -4.20 -2.70 2.55
CA TYR A 105 -3.29 -3.71 2.03
C TYR A 105 -2.54 -3.09 0.85
N VAL A 106 -1.22 -3.05 0.94
CA VAL A 106 -0.37 -2.57 -0.15
C VAL A 106 0.49 -3.73 -0.64
N PHE A 107 0.60 -3.87 -1.95
CA PHE A 107 1.38 -4.92 -2.59
C PHE A 107 1.91 -4.44 -3.94
N ASP A 108 3.01 -5.04 -4.37
CA ASP A 108 3.53 -4.90 -5.72
C ASP A 108 2.66 -5.71 -6.69
N ALA A 109 2.28 -5.14 -7.83
CA ALA A 109 1.56 -5.86 -8.87
C ALA A 109 2.34 -7.09 -9.39
N GLU A 110 3.67 -7.10 -9.28
CA GLU A 110 4.55 -8.24 -9.55
C GLU A 110 4.79 -9.06 -8.26
N PHE A 111 4.19 -10.25 -8.17
CA PHE A 111 4.33 -11.12 -7.01
C PHE A 111 5.57 -12.01 -7.11
N PHE A 112 6.42 -11.95 -6.07
CA PHE A 112 7.60 -12.81 -5.96
C PHE A 112 7.23 -14.32 -5.94
N ASN A 113 6.18 -14.69 -5.20
CA ASN A 113 5.65 -16.04 -5.20
C ASN A 113 4.67 -16.24 -6.36
N ILE A 114 5.19 -16.40 -7.57
CA ILE A 114 4.38 -16.51 -8.78
C ILE A 114 3.36 -17.66 -8.69
N VAL A 115 3.76 -18.79 -8.11
CA VAL A 115 2.93 -20.00 -8.00
C VAL A 115 1.78 -19.82 -7.01
N GLY A 116 2.02 -19.11 -5.90
CA GLY A 116 1.06 -18.83 -4.83
C GLY A 116 0.50 -17.40 -4.82
N MET A 117 0.62 -16.67 -5.93
CA MET A 117 0.28 -15.24 -6.02
C MET A 117 -1.13 -14.94 -5.54
N TYR A 118 -2.15 -15.69 -5.99
CA TYR A 118 -3.52 -15.43 -5.56
C TYR A 118 -3.78 -15.89 -4.12
N THR A 119 -3.00 -16.85 -3.64
CA THR A 119 -3.01 -17.27 -2.23
C THR A 119 -2.51 -16.15 -1.32
N GLU A 120 -1.36 -15.53 -1.65
CA GLU A 120 -0.83 -14.39 -0.90
C GLU A 120 -1.74 -13.16 -1.02
N PHE A 121 -2.23 -12.86 -2.23
CA PHE A 121 -3.17 -11.78 -2.45
C PHE A 121 -4.43 -11.92 -1.60
N LEU A 122 -5.04 -13.12 -1.56
CA LEU A 122 -6.24 -13.38 -0.76
C LEU A 122 -5.96 -13.32 0.75
N GLN A 123 -4.74 -13.63 1.19
CA GLN A 123 -4.32 -13.40 2.58
C GLN A 123 -4.28 -11.89 2.90
N GLY A 124 -3.81 -11.05 1.98
CA GLY A 124 -3.85 -9.60 2.13
C GLY A 124 -5.28 -9.04 2.16
N VAL A 125 -6.16 -9.52 1.27
CA VAL A 125 -7.59 -9.18 1.30
C VAL A 125 -8.24 -9.58 2.62
N GLN A 126 -7.96 -10.78 3.14
CA GLN A 126 -8.46 -11.23 4.44
C GLN A 126 -8.05 -10.30 5.59
N ALA A 127 -6.86 -9.68 5.51
CA ALA A 127 -6.38 -8.77 6.55
C ALA A 127 -7.23 -7.50 6.66
N ILE A 128 -7.66 -6.94 5.51
CA ILE A 128 -8.49 -5.72 5.45
C ILE A 128 -9.99 -5.99 5.45
N LEU A 129 -10.39 -7.26 5.58
CA LEU A 129 -11.77 -7.72 5.67
C LEU A 129 -11.92 -8.73 6.82
N PRO A 130 -11.70 -8.32 8.08
CA PRO A 130 -11.68 -9.23 9.23
C PRO A 130 -13.02 -9.90 9.53
N GLU A 131 -14.13 -9.33 9.06
CA GLU A 131 -15.47 -9.89 9.21
C GLU A 131 -15.77 -11.08 8.28
N ALA A 132 -14.95 -11.32 7.25
CA ALA A 132 -15.07 -12.46 6.35
C ALA A 132 -14.11 -13.59 6.71
N GLN A 133 -14.39 -14.79 6.22
CA GLN A 133 -13.46 -15.92 6.27
C GLN A 133 -13.14 -16.43 4.87
N ILE A 134 -11.91 -16.19 4.43
CA ILE A 134 -11.33 -16.72 3.20
C ILE A 134 -10.45 -17.90 3.57
N THR A 135 -10.80 -19.09 3.10
CA THR A 135 -10.09 -20.34 3.45
C THR A 135 -9.96 -21.26 2.25
N ASN A 136 -9.22 -22.37 2.40
CA ASN A 136 -9.06 -23.42 1.40
C ASN A 136 -8.62 -22.91 0.01
N VAL A 137 -7.77 -21.89 0.00
CA VAL A 137 -7.25 -21.30 -1.24
C VAL A 137 -6.38 -22.32 -1.98
N ARG A 138 -6.64 -22.48 -3.27
CA ARG A 138 -5.85 -23.33 -4.17
C ARG A 138 -5.78 -22.74 -5.57
N GLU A 139 -4.64 -22.91 -6.21
CA GLU A 139 -4.38 -22.45 -7.56
C GLU A 139 -4.12 -23.66 -8.47
N ASP A 140 -4.82 -23.72 -9.61
CA ASP A 140 -4.57 -24.70 -10.66
C ASP A 140 -3.86 -24.01 -11.83
N LEU A 141 -2.61 -24.41 -12.02
CA LEU A 141 -1.69 -23.89 -13.03
C LEU A 141 -1.63 -24.75 -14.30
N SER A 142 -2.44 -25.82 -14.40
CA SER A 142 -2.40 -26.75 -15.53
C SER A 142 -2.75 -26.10 -16.89
N GLY A 143 -3.39 -24.94 -16.86
CA GLY A 143 -3.71 -24.12 -18.03
C GLY A 143 -2.59 -23.18 -18.49
N MET A 144 -1.37 -23.32 -17.95
CA MET A 144 -0.24 -22.43 -18.22
C MET A 144 0.88 -23.06 -19.04
N ASN A 145 1.63 -22.21 -19.74
CA ASN A 145 2.87 -22.57 -20.40
C ASN A 145 4.08 -22.55 -19.43
N ALA A 146 5.29 -22.81 -19.95
CA ALA A 146 6.52 -22.82 -19.15
C ALA A 146 6.93 -21.46 -18.58
N TYR A 147 6.35 -20.36 -19.06
CA TYR A 147 6.54 -19.00 -18.58
C TYR A 147 5.43 -18.56 -17.60
N LEU A 148 4.57 -19.49 -17.17
CA LEU A 148 3.42 -19.22 -16.28
C LEU A 148 2.39 -18.25 -16.88
N GLU A 149 2.35 -18.16 -18.21
CA GLU A 149 1.31 -17.44 -18.93
C GLU A 149 0.20 -18.41 -19.36
N GLY A 150 -1.03 -17.92 -19.42
CA GLY A 150 -2.19 -18.71 -19.86
C GLY A 150 -3.39 -18.54 -18.95
N LYS A 151 -4.06 -19.64 -18.61
CA LYS A 151 -5.25 -19.61 -17.74
C LYS A 151 -4.89 -20.15 -16.35
N ARG A 152 -5.02 -19.31 -15.33
CA ARG A 152 -4.99 -19.72 -13.92
C ARG A 152 -6.39 -19.93 -13.40
N LYS A 153 -6.65 -21.02 -12.68
CA LYS A 153 -7.88 -21.11 -11.88
C LYS A 153 -7.57 -20.91 -10.41
N VAL A 154 -8.33 -20.06 -9.76
CA VAL A 154 -8.24 -19.77 -8.33
C VAL A 154 -9.52 -20.29 -7.70
N TYR A 155 -9.38 -21.07 -6.64
CA TYR A 155 -10.49 -21.56 -5.84
C TYR A 155 -10.28 -21.16 -4.40
N PHE A 156 -11.36 -20.83 -3.71
CA PHE A 156 -11.35 -20.50 -2.29
C PHE A 156 -12.75 -20.68 -1.72
N ASP A 157 -12.85 -20.86 -0.42
CA ASP A 157 -14.11 -20.78 0.31
C ASP A 157 -14.21 -19.40 0.94
N PHE A 158 -15.37 -18.76 0.81
CA PHE A 158 -15.71 -17.49 1.42
C PHE A 158 -16.93 -17.70 2.32
N ASN A 159 -16.79 -17.46 3.63
CA ASN A 159 -17.85 -17.71 4.63
C ASN A 159 -18.49 -19.11 4.54
N GLY A 160 -17.71 -20.11 4.11
CA GLY A 160 -18.17 -21.50 3.95
C GLY A 160 -18.80 -21.84 2.59
N HIS A 161 -18.91 -20.89 1.66
CA HIS A 161 -19.33 -21.14 0.28
C HIS A 161 -18.13 -21.18 -0.66
N SER A 162 -18.10 -22.16 -1.58
CA SER A 162 -16.97 -22.32 -2.50
C SER A 162 -17.11 -21.46 -3.76
N TYR A 163 -16.03 -20.75 -4.08
CA TYR A 163 -15.90 -19.91 -5.27
C TYR A 163 -14.77 -20.41 -6.17
N VAL A 164 -14.92 -20.15 -7.47
CA VAL A 164 -13.90 -20.39 -8.47
C VAL A 164 -13.90 -19.27 -9.51
N THR A 165 -12.72 -18.79 -9.86
CA THR A 165 -12.52 -17.91 -11.01
C THR A 165 -11.40 -18.42 -11.91
N THR A 166 -11.46 -18.09 -13.19
CA THR A 166 -10.40 -18.36 -14.15
C THR A 166 -9.88 -17.04 -14.69
N LEU A 167 -8.60 -16.76 -14.48
CA LEU A 167 -7.96 -15.50 -14.82
C LEU A 167 -6.89 -15.73 -15.90
N LYS A 168 -6.67 -14.72 -16.73
CA LYS A 168 -5.48 -14.67 -17.59
C LYS A 168 -4.26 -14.41 -16.70
N SER A 169 -3.21 -15.21 -16.85
CA SER A 169 -1.94 -15.07 -16.14
C SER A 169 -0.88 -14.57 -17.10
N GLU A 170 -0.05 -13.66 -16.63
CA GLU A 170 1.06 -13.05 -17.37
C GLU A 170 2.31 -13.08 -16.48
N GLY A 171 2.80 -14.29 -16.20
CA GLY A 171 3.92 -14.48 -15.29
C GLY A 171 3.55 -14.11 -13.85
N ASP A 172 4.29 -13.16 -13.29
CA ASP A 172 4.22 -12.62 -11.93
C ASP A 172 3.21 -11.47 -11.75
N TRP A 173 2.59 -10.98 -12.81
CA TRP A 173 1.61 -9.90 -12.74
C TRP A 173 0.24 -10.36 -12.24
N LEU A 174 -0.26 -9.71 -11.19
CA LEU A 174 -1.62 -9.90 -10.69
C LEU A 174 -2.64 -9.41 -11.73
N ASN A 175 -3.61 -10.26 -12.05
CA ASN A 175 -4.74 -9.85 -12.89
C ASN A 175 -5.79 -9.12 -12.04
N GLY A 176 -6.00 -7.83 -12.31
CA GLY A 176 -6.96 -6.98 -11.59
C GLY A 176 -8.41 -7.46 -11.61
N GLU A 177 -8.81 -8.31 -12.57
CA GLU A 177 -10.17 -8.90 -12.61
C GLU A 177 -10.51 -9.70 -11.35
N ILE A 178 -9.52 -10.15 -10.58
CA ILE A 178 -9.76 -10.79 -9.27
C ILE A 178 -10.49 -9.85 -8.29
N ILE A 179 -10.21 -8.54 -8.35
CA ILE A 179 -10.83 -7.54 -7.47
C ILE A 179 -12.31 -7.39 -7.84
N ASP A 180 -12.63 -7.36 -9.13
CA ASP A 180 -14.02 -7.31 -9.61
C ASP A 180 -14.79 -8.58 -9.22
N PHE A 181 -14.14 -9.74 -9.36
CA PHE A 181 -14.72 -11.02 -8.91
C PHE A 181 -15.01 -11.01 -7.42
N LEU A 182 -14.06 -10.56 -6.59
CA LEU A 182 -14.25 -10.45 -5.14
C LEU A 182 -15.35 -9.45 -4.78
N ASN A 183 -15.45 -8.31 -5.46
CA ASN A 183 -16.56 -7.36 -5.26
C ASN A 183 -17.93 -7.97 -5.58
N GLN A 184 -18.01 -8.85 -6.59
CA GLN A 184 -19.22 -9.63 -6.84
C GLN A 184 -19.49 -10.65 -5.73
N THR A 185 -18.46 -11.35 -5.24
CA THR A 185 -18.55 -12.28 -4.10
C THR A 185 -19.08 -11.56 -2.85
N LEU A 186 -18.49 -10.41 -2.49
CA LEU A 186 -18.92 -9.59 -1.35
C LEU A 186 -20.41 -9.23 -1.44
N LYS A 187 -20.86 -8.80 -2.62
CA LYS A 187 -22.27 -8.47 -2.85
C LYS A 187 -23.19 -9.69 -2.68
N VAL A 188 -22.78 -10.86 -3.19
CA VAL A 188 -23.55 -12.11 -3.03
C VAL A 188 -23.63 -12.53 -1.56
N GLU A 189 -22.55 -12.31 -0.82
CA GLU A 189 -22.42 -12.62 0.61
C GLU A 189 -23.05 -11.56 1.53
N GLY A 190 -23.67 -10.52 0.96
CA GLY A 190 -24.45 -9.52 1.69
C GLY A 190 -23.62 -8.41 2.34
N PHE A 191 -22.37 -8.22 1.91
CA PHE A 191 -21.53 -7.11 2.34
C PHE A 191 -21.95 -5.81 1.64
N ASP A 192 -21.90 -4.71 2.38
CA ASP A 192 -22.21 -3.35 1.91
C ASP A 192 -20.96 -2.58 1.43
N LYS A 193 -19.78 -3.07 1.75
CA LYS A 193 -18.48 -2.53 1.33
C LYS A 193 -17.91 -3.25 0.12
N GLN A 194 -16.95 -2.59 -0.54
CA GLN A 194 -16.22 -3.10 -1.70
C GLN A 194 -14.73 -2.88 -1.53
N LEU A 195 -13.95 -3.65 -2.27
CA LEU A 195 -12.52 -3.45 -2.47
C LEU A 195 -12.31 -2.30 -3.47
N HIS A 196 -11.48 -1.33 -3.09
CA HIS A 196 -11.15 -0.17 -3.90
C HIS A 196 -9.64 0.01 -3.99
N ILE A 197 -9.13 0.14 -5.21
CA ILE A 197 -7.77 0.62 -5.46
C ILE A 197 -7.76 2.13 -5.25
N VAL A 198 -6.87 2.62 -4.39
CA VAL A 198 -6.75 4.06 -4.11
C VAL A 198 -5.47 4.69 -4.67
N SER A 199 -4.45 3.90 -5.01
CA SER A 199 -3.25 4.40 -5.70
C SER A 199 -3.47 4.60 -7.20
N ASP A 200 -2.56 5.33 -7.83
CA ASP A 200 -2.49 5.54 -9.28
C ASP A 200 -1.68 4.44 -10.01
N GLY A 201 -0.93 3.62 -9.27
CA GLY A 201 -0.22 2.43 -9.75
C GLY A 201 1.05 2.71 -10.55
N TRP A 202 1.58 3.94 -10.53
CA TRP A 202 2.72 4.35 -11.37
C TRP A 202 4.02 3.60 -11.08
N ASP A 203 4.23 3.19 -9.84
CA ASP A 203 5.38 2.41 -9.36
C ASP A 203 5.03 0.93 -9.18
N GLN A 204 3.98 0.44 -9.84
CA GLN A 204 3.43 -0.92 -9.73
C GLN A 204 2.80 -1.23 -8.36
N MET A 205 2.90 -0.34 -7.37
CA MET A 205 2.31 -0.57 -6.05
C MET A 205 0.79 -0.30 -6.07
N VAL A 206 0.06 -1.29 -5.59
CA VAL A 206 -1.40 -1.27 -5.51
C VAL A 206 -1.82 -1.10 -4.06
N PHE A 207 -2.61 -0.06 -3.80
CA PHE A 207 -3.13 0.26 -2.47
C PHE A 207 -4.60 -0.11 -2.44
N LEU A 208 -4.94 -1.15 -1.68
CA LEU A 208 -6.27 -1.71 -1.59
C LEU A 208 -6.89 -1.43 -0.22
N ILE A 209 -8.12 -0.94 -0.22
CA ILE A 209 -8.95 -0.78 0.98
C ILE A 209 -10.26 -1.56 0.80
N CYS A 210 -10.89 -1.96 1.91
CA CYS A 210 -12.28 -2.40 1.91
C CYS A 210 -13.15 -1.34 2.61
N GLY A 211 -14.05 -0.70 1.87
CA GLY A 211 -14.82 0.43 2.36
C GLY A 211 -15.94 0.84 1.43
N THR A 212 -16.45 2.05 1.63
CA THR A 212 -17.39 2.70 0.71
C THR A 212 -16.64 3.44 -0.39
N GLN A 213 -17.36 3.81 -1.45
CA GLN A 213 -16.81 4.69 -2.49
C GLN A 213 -16.37 6.05 -1.92
N GLU A 214 -17.05 6.55 -0.89
CA GLU A 214 -16.73 7.81 -0.22
C GLU A 214 -15.40 7.73 0.54
N ASP A 215 -15.12 6.60 1.19
CA ASP A 215 -13.83 6.32 1.84
C ASP A 215 -12.70 6.31 0.80
N ALA A 216 -12.90 5.59 -0.31
CA ALA A 216 -11.93 5.51 -1.40
C ALA A 216 -11.66 6.88 -2.04
N ALA A 217 -12.71 7.66 -2.31
CA ALA A 217 -12.60 9.00 -2.86
C ALA A 217 -11.92 10.00 -1.90
N ALA A 218 -12.15 9.87 -0.60
CA ALA A 218 -11.44 10.68 0.40
C ALA A 218 -9.95 10.37 0.42
N LEU A 219 -9.57 9.10 0.36
CA LEU A 219 -8.17 8.68 0.40
C LEU A 219 -7.42 9.04 -0.90
N ARG A 220 -8.03 8.85 -2.08
CA ARG A 220 -7.47 9.30 -3.38
C ARG A 220 -7.18 10.78 -3.40
N ARG A 221 -8.16 11.61 -2.98
CA ARG A 221 -7.98 13.07 -2.87
C ARG A 221 -6.84 13.46 -1.95
N LEU A 222 -6.69 12.76 -0.82
CA LEU A 222 -5.60 13.03 0.12
C LEU A 222 -4.23 12.65 -0.45
N MET A 223 -4.16 11.60 -1.27
CA MET A 223 -2.95 11.21 -2.02
C MET A 223 -2.68 12.05 -3.27
N GLY A 224 -3.58 12.95 -3.66
CA GLY A 224 -3.45 13.70 -4.90
C GLY A 224 -3.72 12.88 -6.17
N VAL A 225 -4.33 11.70 -6.03
CA VAL A 225 -4.73 10.85 -7.16
C VAL A 225 -6.07 11.33 -7.70
N GLU A 226 -6.14 11.64 -9.01
CA GLU A 226 -7.41 11.98 -9.67
C GLU A 226 -8.37 10.77 -9.62
N GLU A 227 -9.67 11.01 -9.44
CA GLU A 227 -10.64 9.92 -9.57
C GLU A 227 -10.55 9.34 -10.98
N PRO A 228 -10.60 8.01 -11.13
CA PRO A 228 -10.85 7.40 -12.42
C PRO A 228 -12.09 8.06 -13.03
N GLN A 229 -11.94 8.75 -14.17
CA GLN A 229 -13.12 9.18 -14.92
C GLN A 229 -13.92 7.92 -15.24
N GLU A 230 -15.21 7.90 -14.88
CA GLU A 230 -16.10 6.76 -15.14
C GLU A 230 -16.15 6.41 -16.64
N ALA A 231 -15.24 5.54 -17.07
CA ALA A 231 -15.29 4.68 -18.24
C ALA A 231 -13.97 3.86 -18.27
N GLY A 232 -13.93 2.74 -17.55
CA GLY A 232 -12.75 1.87 -17.51
C GLY A 232 -11.96 2.01 -16.20
N ASN A 233 -11.51 0.88 -15.67
CA ASN A 233 -10.57 0.86 -14.56
C ASN A 233 -9.22 1.33 -15.14
N PRO A 234 -8.63 2.45 -14.70
CA PRO A 234 -7.40 2.99 -15.29
C PRO A 234 -6.22 2.04 -15.12
N LEU A 235 -6.26 1.12 -14.14
CA LEU A 235 -5.31 0.02 -14.06
C LEU A 235 -5.55 -1.01 -15.18
N LEU A 236 -6.80 -1.31 -15.53
CA LEU A 236 -7.13 -2.16 -16.70
C LEU A 236 -6.88 -1.46 -18.04
N ASP A 237 -7.06 -0.14 -18.13
CA ASP A 237 -6.77 0.63 -19.34
C ASP A 237 -5.25 0.82 -19.50
N TRP A 238 -4.52 1.02 -18.41
CA TRP A 238 -3.06 1.07 -18.44
C TRP A 238 -2.44 -0.30 -18.69
N LEU A 239 -2.90 -1.36 -18.02
CA LEU A 239 -2.52 -2.75 -18.33
C LEU A 239 -2.91 -3.10 -19.77
N GLY A 240 -4.11 -2.74 -20.24
CA GLY A 240 -4.55 -2.95 -21.62
C GLY A 240 -3.65 -2.25 -22.65
N ASN A 241 -3.27 -1.00 -22.39
CA ASN A 241 -2.39 -0.22 -23.27
C ASN A 241 -0.92 -0.68 -23.22
N LEU A 242 -0.42 -1.16 -22.08
CA LEU A 242 0.93 -1.73 -21.95
C LEU A 242 1.03 -3.11 -22.64
N LEU A 243 -0.08 -3.86 -22.70
CA LEU A 243 -0.19 -5.23 -23.22
C LEU A 243 -0.72 -5.33 -24.66
N GLY A 244 -1.04 -4.21 -25.31
CA GLY A 244 -1.49 -4.18 -26.71
C GLY A 244 -2.85 -4.86 -26.94
N LEU A 245 -3.80 -4.68 -26.02
CA LEU A 245 -5.22 -5.07 -26.18
C LEU A 245 -6.08 -3.88 -26.60
#